data_AF-A0A9E4IE66-F1
#
_entry.id   AF-A0A9E4IE66-F1
#
_cell.length_a   1.000
_cell.length_b   1.000
_cell.length_c   1.000
_cell.angle_alpha   90.00
_cell.angle_beta   90.00
_cell.angle_gamma   90.00
#
_symmetry.space_group_name_H-M   'P 1'
#
loop_
_entity.id
_entity.type
_entity.pdbx_description
1 polymer ?
#
loop_
_entity_poly.entity_id
_entity_poly.type
_entity_poly.pdbx_seq_one_letter_code
_entity_poly.pdbx_strand_id
1 'polypeptide(L)'
;MPTRIRPLSHGESHDPEVNQMLADGRDGWWEDSAMFGVIGRNPQLLKAIIPVFVSFFGQGSVEPHIHEMMRLKTGQINDCAY
;
A
#
# COMPACT_ATOMS: atom_id res chain seq x y z
N MET A 1 1.07 -2.91 -19.63
CA MET A 1 2.49 -2.45 -19.72
C MET A 1 3.40 -3.53 -19.16
N PRO A 2 4.57 -3.83 -19.76
CA PRO A 2 5.56 -4.66 -19.10
C PRO A 2 6.02 -3.94 -17.81
N THR A 3 5.93 -4.63 -16.67
CA THR A 3 6.34 -4.04 -15.39
C THR A 3 7.87 -3.95 -15.30
N ARG A 4 8.39 -2.78 -14.92
CA ARG A 4 9.82 -2.60 -14.63
C ARG A 4 10.20 -3.05 -13.23
N ILE A 5 9.23 -3.04 -12.30
CA ILE A 5 9.45 -3.36 -10.89
C ILE A 5 8.49 -4.48 -10.50
N ARG A 6 9.04 -5.61 -10.06
CA ARG A 6 8.25 -6.70 -9.50
C ARG A 6 7.97 -6.40 -8.02
N PRO A 7 6.71 -6.26 -7.58
CA PRO A 7 6.39 -6.12 -6.16
C PRO A 7 6.96 -7.31 -5.36
N LEU A 8 7.36 -7.07 -4.12
CA LEU A 8 7.62 -8.15 -3.17
C LEU A 8 6.30 -8.77 -2.71
N SER A 9 6.26 -10.09 -2.67
CA SER A 9 5.21 -10.87 -2.02
C SER A 9 5.62 -11.18 -0.57
N HIS A 10 4.63 -11.50 0.27
CA HIS A 10 4.90 -12.02 1.61
C HIS A 10 5.86 -13.22 1.55
N GLY A 11 6.93 -13.17 2.36
CA GLY A 11 7.96 -14.21 2.43
C GLY A 11 9.14 -13.99 1.49
N GLU A 12 9.09 -12.98 0.61
CA GLU A 12 10.21 -12.67 -0.30
C GLU A 12 11.23 -11.68 0.29
N SER A 13 10.89 -10.98 1.38
CA SER A 13 11.83 -10.10 2.07
C SER A 13 12.70 -10.88 3.05
N HIS A 14 13.98 -10.51 3.17
CA HIS A 14 14.86 -10.98 4.25
C HIS A 14 14.56 -10.29 5.58
N ASP A 15 13.81 -9.19 5.56
CA ASP A 15 13.36 -8.49 6.76
C ASP A 15 11.99 -9.06 7.20
N PRO A 16 11.90 -9.75 8.35
CA PRO A 16 10.65 -10.35 8.82
C PRO A 16 9.57 -9.31 9.12
N GLU A 17 9.95 -8.10 9.50
CA GLU A 17 9.00 -7.01 9.76
C GLU A 17 8.36 -6.54 8.44
N VAL A 18 9.13 -6.45 7.36
CA VAL A 18 8.59 -6.16 6.03
C VAL A 18 7.62 -7.25 5.59
N ASN A 19 7.93 -8.52 5.84
CA ASN A 19 6.99 -9.60 5.51
C ASN A 19 5.68 -9.44 6.27
N GLN A 20 5.74 -9.17 7.58
CA GLN A 20 4.52 -8.93 8.37
C GLN A 20 3.72 -7.75 7.81
N MET A 21 4.37 -6.63 7.50
CA MET A 21 3.72 -5.46 6.90
C MET A 21 3.07 -5.77 5.54
N LEU A 22 3.67 -6.63 4.72
CA LEU A 22 3.08 -7.07 3.44
C LEU A 22 1.87 -7.99 3.65
N ALA A 23 1.86 -8.80 4.70
CA ALA A 23 0.68 -9.59 5.07
C ALA A 23 -0.45 -8.68 5.56
N ASP A 24 -0.14 -7.75 6.46
CA ASP A 24 -1.11 -6.80 7.01
C ASP A 24 -1.69 -5.88 5.91
N GLY A 25 -0.88 -5.50 4.92
CA GLY A 25 -1.33 -4.72 3.77
C GLY A 25 -2.27 -5.46 2.82
N ARG A 26 -2.23 -6.80 2.82
CA ARG A 26 -3.14 -7.65 2.04
C ARG A 26 -4.46 -7.90 2.77
N ASP A 27 -4.38 -8.24 4.05
CA ASP A 27 -5.53 -8.72 4.83
C ASP A 27 -6.17 -7.62 5.71
N GLY A 28 -5.56 -6.42 5.71
CA GLY A 28 -6.00 -5.26 6.47
C GLY A 28 -6.73 -4.20 5.63
N TRP A 29 -6.93 -3.04 6.23
CA TRP A 29 -7.80 -1.95 5.76
C TRP A 29 -7.43 -1.33 4.39
N TRP A 30 -6.23 -1.60 3.85
CA TRP A 30 -5.77 -1.03 2.58
C TRP A 30 -5.98 -1.97 1.38
N GLU A 31 -5.95 -3.29 1.60
CA GLU A 31 -6.16 -4.37 0.61
C GLU A 31 -5.32 -4.27 -0.69
N ASP A 32 -4.22 -3.52 -0.69
CA ASP A 32 -3.34 -3.34 -1.86
C ASP A 32 -1.91 -3.80 -1.56
N SER A 33 -1.71 -5.08 -1.85
CA SER A 33 -0.44 -5.79 -1.66
C SER A 33 0.65 -5.38 -2.66
N ALA A 34 0.29 -4.89 -3.86
CA ALA A 34 1.28 -4.63 -4.90
C ALA A 34 1.95 -3.26 -4.76
N MET A 35 1.27 -2.22 -4.25
CA MET A 35 1.90 -0.93 -3.94
C MET A 35 2.92 -1.10 -2.81
N PHE A 36 2.50 -1.73 -1.70
CA PHE A 36 3.42 -2.00 -0.59
C PHE A 36 4.54 -2.96 -0.98
N GLY A 37 4.28 -3.92 -1.86
CA GLY A 37 5.34 -4.78 -2.41
C GLY A 37 6.39 -4.01 -3.23
N VAL A 38 5.99 -2.96 -3.98
CA VAL A 38 6.93 -2.07 -4.68
C VAL A 38 7.75 -1.26 -3.67
N ILE A 39 7.09 -0.65 -2.69
CA ILE A 39 7.76 0.17 -1.66
C ILE A 39 8.67 -0.69 -0.79
N GLY A 40 8.29 -1.94 -0.49
CA GLY A 40 9.04 -2.90 0.31
C GLY A 40 10.41 -3.28 -0.25
N ARG A 41 10.68 -2.97 -1.54
CA ARG A 41 12.04 -3.00 -2.10
C ARG A 41 12.99 -2.03 -1.38
N ASN A 42 12.45 -1.04 -0.67
CA ASN A 42 13.14 -0.20 0.30
C ASN A 42 12.46 -0.35 1.68
N PRO A 43 12.96 -1.27 2.53
CA PRO A 43 12.37 -1.55 3.85
C PRO A 43 12.16 -0.32 4.73
N GLN A 44 13.14 0.60 4.78
CA GLN A 44 13.05 1.79 5.62
C GLN A 44 11.93 2.73 5.15
N LEU A 45 11.75 2.84 3.84
CA LEU A 45 10.65 3.63 3.28
C LEU A 45 9.30 2.99 3.60
N LEU A 46 9.17 1.67 3.48
CA LEU A 46 7.93 0.97 3.82
C LEU A 46 7.54 1.21 5.29
N LYS A 47 8.49 1.06 6.20
CA LYS A 47 8.28 1.28 7.64
C LYS A 47 7.90 2.72 7.95
N ALA A 48 8.44 3.69 7.22
CA ALA A 48 8.10 5.10 7.39
C ALA A 48 6.72 5.46 6.81
N ILE A 49 6.30 4.85 5.71
CA ILE A 49 5.09 5.27 4.99
C ILE A 49 3.82 4.66 5.57
N ILE A 50 3.85 3.42 6.07
CA ILE A 50 2.67 2.74 6.60
C ILE A 50 1.96 3.53 7.72
N PRO A 51 2.66 4.12 8.72
CA PRO A 51 2.02 4.93 9.74
C PRO A 51 1.25 6.14 9.17
N VAL A 52 1.76 6.76 8.11
CA VAL A 52 1.07 7.87 7.41
C VAL A 52 -0.22 7.37 6.78
N PHE A 53 -0.16 6.22 6.12
CA PHE A 53 -1.32 5.56 5.51
C PHE A 53 -2.38 5.21 6.57
N VAL A 54 -1.98 4.59 7.69
CA VAL A 54 -2.89 4.29 8.81
C VAL A 54 -3.53 5.56 9.36
N SER A 55 -2.75 6.63 9.54
CA SER A 55 -3.27 7.91 10.05
C SER A 55 -4.29 8.54 9.10
N PHE A 56 -4.07 8.45 7.80
CA PHE A 56 -4.90 9.13 6.82
C PHE A 56 -6.19 8.36 6.53
N PHE A 57 -6.12 7.03 6.51
CA PHE A 57 -7.20 6.19 5.99
C PHE A 57 -7.79 5.21 7.02
N GLY A 58 -7.04 4.83 8.05
CA GLY A 58 -7.42 3.82 9.04
C GLY A 58 -8.18 4.34 10.26
N GLN A 59 -8.26 5.66 10.46
CA GLN A 59 -8.89 6.25 11.66
C GLN A 59 -10.41 6.43 11.58
N GLY A 60 -11.05 6.07 10.46
CA GLY A 60 -12.51 6.13 10.31
C GLY A 60 -13.09 7.56 10.29
N SER A 61 -12.26 8.57 9.99
CA SER A 61 -12.67 9.97 9.83
C SER A 61 -13.55 10.21 8.60
N VAL A 62 -13.59 9.24 7.68
CA VAL A 62 -14.36 9.27 6.44
C VAL A 62 -14.95 7.87 6.23
N GLU A 63 -16.18 7.82 5.72
CA GLU A 63 -16.84 6.55 5.42
C GLU A 63 -16.05 5.74 4.37
N PRO A 64 -15.97 4.40 4.49
CA PRO A 64 -15.14 3.57 3.62
C PRO A 64 -15.40 3.77 2.12
N HIS A 65 -16.67 3.93 1.72
CA HIS A 65 -17.04 4.14 0.33
C HIS A 65 -16.63 5.53 -0.20
N ILE A 66 -16.59 6.56 0.65
CA ILE A 66 -16.10 7.89 0.29
C ILE A 66 -14.58 7.87 0.14
N HIS A 67 -13.86 7.18 1.05
CA HIS A 67 -12.42 6.97 0.91
C HIS A 67 -12.05 6.33 -0.42
N GLU A 68 -12.80 5.31 -0.85
CA GLU A 68 -12.58 4.69 -2.16
C GLU A 68 -12.78 5.68 -3.31
N MET A 69 -13.84 6.51 -3.27
CA MET A 69 -14.04 7.55 -4.28
C MET A 69 -12.92 8.60 -4.29
N MET A 70 -12.35 8.95 -3.13
CA MET A 70 -11.18 9.83 -3.07
C MET A 70 -9.96 9.21 -3.77
N ARG A 71 -9.72 7.90 -3.55
CA ARG A 71 -8.64 7.16 -4.24
C ARG A 71 -8.85 7.16 -5.75
N LEU A 72 -10.03 6.75 -6.22
CA LEU A 72 -10.37 6.71 -7.64
C LEU A 72 -10.26 8.10 -8.29
N LYS A 73 -10.74 9.14 -7.62
CA LYS A 73 -10.67 10.51 -8.14
C LYS A 73 -9.24 11.00 -8.23
N THR A 74 -8.41 10.70 -7.23
CA THR A 74 -6.99 11.05 -7.23
C THR A 74 -6.25 10.32 -8.34
N GLY A 75 -6.53 9.02 -8.53
CA GLY A 75 -5.96 8.23 -9.62
C GLY A 75 -6.34 8.80 -10.99
N GLN A 76 -7.61 9.12 -11.19
CA GLN A 76 -8.11 9.74 -12.42
C GLN A 76 -7.42 11.08 -12.73
N ILE A 77 -7.28 11.98 -11.74
CA ILE A 77 -6.68 13.30 -11.93
C ILE A 77 -5.20 13.20 -12.33
N ASN A 78 -4.49 12.19 -11.81
CA ASN A 78 -3.07 12.00 -12.04
C ASN A 78 -2.74 11.03 -13.18
N ASP A 79 -3.76 10.55 -13.90
CA ASP A 79 -3.61 9.48 -14.91
C ASP A 79 -2.85 8.26 -14.35
N CYS A 80 -3.11 7.95 -13.08
CA CYS A 80 -2.50 6.83 -12.37
C CYS A 80 -3.31 5.57 -12.66
N ALA A 81 -2.78 4.74 -13.55
CA ALA A 81 -3.45 3.54 -14.07
C ALA A 81 -3.15 2.25 -13.29
N TYR A 82 -2.35 2.33 -12.23
CA TYR A 82 -2.16 1.25 -11.26
C TYR A 82 -3.45 1.07 -10.46
#